data_AF-A0A820I1P2-F1
#
_entry.id   AF-A0A820I1P2-F1
#
_cell.length_a   1.000
_cell.length_b   1.000
_cell.length_c   1.000
_cell.angle_alpha   90.00
_cell.angle_beta   90.00
_cell.angle_gamma   90.00
#
_symmetry.space_group_name_H-M   'P 1'
#
loop_
_entity.id
_entity.type
_entity.pdbx_description
1 polymer ?
#
loop_
_entity_poly.entity_id
_entity_poly.type
_entity_poly.pdbx_seq_one_letter_code
_entity_poly.pdbx_strand_id
1 'polypeptide(L)'
;IERHQGRLIFLEYTGEGEINSTALLVGKGVTYDTGGLDIKTGGNMTSMSYDKCGAANVAGFFKVLSELKPKQFKAIGVLAVARNSCGEDGYVTDEILKARTGVRIRIGNTDAEGRLVMADSLCYMKELALKEVNPQLFTIATLTGHAARTYGDNYTVVMDNGPARKNGIAQQLQSAGEEIGDLFEVSTVRREDYDFVNDKSEVAD
;
A
#
# COMPACT_ATOMS: atom_id res chain seq x y z
N ILE A 1 5.34 -1.08 23.20
CA ILE A 1 5.74 -2.51 23.30
C ILE A 1 6.76 -2.86 22.21
N GLU A 2 7.94 -3.38 22.56
CA GLU A 2 9.02 -3.70 21.59
C GLU A 2 8.57 -4.59 20.41
N ARG A 3 7.82 -5.65 20.69
CA ARG A 3 7.33 -6.59 19.66
C ARG A 3 6.32 -6.00 18.68
N HIS A 4 5.76 -4.81 18.95
CA HIS A 4 4.81 -4.11 18.07
C HIS A 4 5.46 -2.97 17.28
N GLN A 5 6.75 -2.70 17.50
CA GLN A 5 7.46 -1.60 16.86
C GLN A 5 7.47 -1.78 15.34
N GLY A 6 7.28 -0.67 14.63
CA GLY A 6 7.29 -0.65 13.17
C GLY A 6 8.63 -1.14 12.61
N ARG A 7 8.58 -1.82 11.47
CA ARG A 7 9.74 -2.30 10.71
C ARG A 7 9.50 -2.06 9.23
N LEU A 8 10.51 -1.53 8.56
CA LEU A 8 10.57 -1.52 7.10
C LEU A 8 11.52 -2.64 6.66
N ILE A 9 11.02 -3.56 5.84
CA ILE A 9 11.81 -4.67 5.31
C ILE A 9 11.98 -4.43 3.82
N PHE A 10 13.22 -4.24 3.37
CA PHE A 10 13.54 -4.00 1.97
C PHE A 10 13.93 -5.31 1.27
N LEU A 11 13.42 -5.50 0.05
CA LEU A 11 13.68 -6.66 -0.79
C LEU A 11 14.24 -6.22 -2.14
N GLU A 12 15.42 -6.75 -2.44
CA GLU A 12 16.24 -6.64 -3.66
C GLU A 12 16.07 -7.77 -4.69
N TYR A 13 15.67 -7.52 -5.94
CA TYR A 13 15.94 -8.44 -7.05
C TYR A 13 16.51 -7.68 -8.25
N THR A 14 17.63 -8.15 -8.78
CA THR A 14 18.22 -7.64 -10.03
C THR A 14 18.55 -8.83 -10.94
N GLY A 15 17.88 -8.90 -12.08
CA GLY A 15 18.10 -9.91 -13.09
C GLY A 15 19.41 -9.70 -13.88
N GLU A 16 19.84 -10.75 -14.58
CA GLU A 16 21.02 -10.67 -15.45
C GLU A 16 20.79 -9.75 -16.66
N GLY A 17 21.85 -9.08 -17.12
CA GLY A 17 21.83 -8.22 -18.30
C GLY A 17 21.53 -6.74 -17.99
N GLU A 18 21.48 -5.92 -19.03
CA GLU A 18 21.12 -4.50 -18.91
C GLU A 18 19.64 -4.37 -18.54
N ILE A 19 19.36 -3.67 -17.44
CA ILE A 19 18.01 -3.49 -16.93
C ILE A 19 17.23 -2.54 -17.83
N ASN A 20 16.08 -2.98 -18.31
CA ASN A 20 15.19 -2.19 -19.18
C ASN A 20 13.89 -1.77 -18.49
N SER A 21 13.58 -2.33 -17.31
CA SER A 21 12.37 -2.06 -16.56
C SER A 21 12.57 -2.33 -15.08
N THR A 22 11.92 -1.51 -14.24
CA THR A 22 12.01 -1.61 -12.78
C THR A 22 10.63 -1.57 -12.14
N ALA A 23 10.31 -2.58 -11.32
CA ALA A 23 9.11 -2.58 -10.48
C ALA A 23 9.46 -2.14 -9.05
N LEU A 24 8.73 -1.18 -8.53
CA LEU A 24 8.82 -0.73 -7.14
C LEU A 24 7.50 -1.08 -6.43
N LEU A 25 7.59 -1.75 -5.28
CA LEU A 25 6.45 -2.34 -4.59
C LEU A 25 6.40 -1.91 -3.13
N VAL A 26 5.29 -1.34 -2.68
CA VAL A 26 5.03 -1.01 -1.27
C VAL A 26 3.86 -1.87 -0.78
N GLY A 27 4.10 -2.72 0.22
CA GLY A 27 3.08 -3.60 0.78
C GLY A 27 2.63 -3.15 2.18
N LYS A 28 1.30 -3.01 2.39
CA LYS A 28 0.72 -2.81 3.73
C LYS A 28 0.97 -4.05 4.58
N GLY A 29 1.73 -3.90 5.67
CA GLY A 29 2.14 -4.98 6.57
C GLY A 29 1.56 -4.85 7.97
N VAL A 30 0.30 -4.42 8.13
CA VAL A 30 -0.31 -4.31 9.45
C VAL A 30 -0.61 -5.71 9.98
N THR A 31 0.23 -6.15 10.93
CA THR A 31 0.23 -7.55 11.41
C THR A 31 -1.05 -7.95 12.12
N TYR A 32 -1.68 -6.97 12.77
CA TYR A 32 -3.01 -7.03 13.34
C TYR A 32 -3.54 -5.61 13.50
N ASP A 33 -4.80 -5.39 13.14
CA ASP A 33 -5.45 -4.09 13.19
C ASP A 33 -6.62 -4.07 14.18
N THR A 34 -6.43 -3.41 15.33
CA THR A 34 -7.53 -3.17 16.28
C THR A 34 -8.36 -1.94 15.93
N GLY A 35 -7.88 -1.12 14.98
CA GLY A 35 -8.31 0.25 14.69
C GLY A 35 -7.67 1.33 15.55
N GLY A 36 -6.72 0.98 16.41
CA GLY A 36 -6.08 1.95 17.31
C GLY A 36 -7.06 2.44 18.38
N LEU A 37 -7.12 3.75 18.60
CA LEU A 37 -8.03 4.37 19.57
C LEU A 37 -9.46 4.58 19.01
N ASP A 38 -9.62 4.69 17.69
CA ASP A 38 -10.87 4.45 16.96
C ASP A 38 -11.14 2.94 16.84
N ILE A 39 -11.34 2.30 17.99
CA ILE A 39 -11.43 0.84 18.09
C ILE A 39 -12.50 0.25 17.16
N LYS A 40 -12.14 -0.81 16.43
CA LYS A 40 -13.11 -1.60 15.66
C LYS A 40 -14.12 -2.25 16.61
N THR A 41 -15.40 -1.95 16.41
CA THR A 41 -16.51 -2.51 17.17
C THR A 41 -17.37 -3.45 16.32
N GLY A 42 -18.36 -4.13 16.94
CA GLY A 42 -19.33 -4.95 16.21
C GLY A 42 -18.76 -6.24 15.60
N GLY A 43 -17.62 -6.74 16.09
CA GLY A 43 -16.99 -7.96 15.57
C GLY A 43 -16.08 -7.75 14.36
N ASN A 44 -15.95 -6.52 13.86
CA ASN A 44 -15.14 -6.16 12.69
C ASN A 44 -13.63 -6.34 12.89
N MET A 45 -13.17 -6.63 14.11
CA MET A 45 -11.78 -6.99 14.40
C MET A 45 -11.45 -8.44 14.00
N THR A 46 -12.47 -9.28 13.82
CA THR A 46 -12.30 -10.63 13.28
C THR A 46 -11.63 -10.53 11.92
N SER A 47 -10.69 -11.43 11.64
CA SER A 47 -9.91 -11.49 10.39
C SER A 47 -8.87 -10.38 10.18
N MET A 48 -8.69 -9.42 11.10
CA MET A 48 -7.68 -8.36 10.97
C MET A 48 -6.22 -8.84 11.07
N SER A 49 -6.01 -10.13 11.32
CA SER A 49 -4.71 -10.76 11.02
C SER A 49 -4.39 -10.76 9.53
N TYR A 50 -5.37 -10.62 8.63
CA TYR A 50 -5.14 -10.54 7.18
C TYR A 50 -4.71 -9.15 6.73
N ASP A 51 -4.64 -8.17 7.62
CA ASP A 51 -4.33 -6.78 7.26
C ASP A 51 -2.84 -6.53 6.86
N LYS A 52 -2.08 -7.63 6.79
CA LYS A 52 -0.72 -7.74 6.26
C LYS A 52 -0.65 -8.40 4.87
N CYS A 53 -1.78 -8.76 4.26
CA CYS A 53 -1.79 -9.47 2.98
C CYS A 53 -1.14 -8.65 1.85
N GLY A 54 -1.19 -7.31 1.92
CA GLY A 54 -0.44 -6.46 0.99
C GLY A 54 1.07 -6.73 1.02
N ALA A 55 1.66 -6.74 2.21
CA ALA A 55 3.07 -7.11 2.41
C ALA A 55 3.34 -8.59 2.09
N ALA A 56 2.41 -9.49 2.41
CA ALA A 56 2.55 -10.91 2.07
C ALA A 56 2.60 -11.13 0.54
N ASN A 57 1.78 -10.41 -0.23
CA ASN A 57 1.78 -10.45 -1.69
C ASN A 57 3.10 -9.94 -2.27
N VAL A 58 3.65 -8.84 -1.73
CA VAL A 58 4.99 -8.36 -2.13
C VAL A 58 6.05 -9.43 -1.82
N ALA A 59 6.05 -10.01 -0.62
CA ALA A 59 7.00 -11.07 -0.29
C ALA A 59 6.87 -12.30 -1.22
N GLY A 60 5.63 -12.70 -1.54
CA GLY A 60 5.32 -13.77 -2.49
C GLY A 60 5.83 -13.46 -3.91
N PHE A 61 5.68 -12.23 -4.38
CA PHE A 61 6.24 -11.79 -5.66
C PHE A 61 7.76 -11.95 -5.70
N PHE A 62 8.48 -11.54 -4.65
CA PHE A 62 9.93 -11.73 -4.56
C PHE A 62 10.33 -13.20 -4.47
N LYS A 63 9.52 -14.06 -3.84
CA LYS A 63 9.71 -15.51 -3.85
C LYS A 63 9.63 -16.05 -5.28
N VAL A 64 8.62 -15.66 -6.06
CA VAL A 64 8.50 -16.04 -7.48
C VAL A 64 9.69 -15.54 -8.32
N LEU A 65 10.13 -14.29 -8.11
CA LEU A 65 11.32 -13.77 -8.81
C LEU A 65 12.59 -14.58 -8.52
N SER A 66 12.76 -15.05 -7.29
CA SER A 66 13.91 -15.89 -6.90
C SER A 66 13.94 -17.24 -7.63
N GLU A 67 12.77 -17.73 -8.05
CA GLU A 67 12.59 -19.01 -8.73
C GLU A 67 12.70 -18.85 -10.25
N LEU A 68 11.95 -17.91 -10.83
CA LEU A 68 11.88 -17.71 -12.28
C LEU A 68 13.08 -16.95 -12.86
N LYS A 69 13.72 -16.11 -12.04
CA LYS A 69 14.92 -15.34 -12.39
C LYS A 69 14.81 -14.60 -13.74
N PRO A 70 13.78 -13.75 -13.94
CA PRO A 70 13.65 -12.99 -15.17
C PRO A 70 14.88 -12.10 -15.42
N LYS A 71 15.37 -12.09 -16.67
CA LYS A 71 16.50 -11.27 -17.10
C LYS A 71 16.06 -9.85 -17.43
N GLN A 72 17.00 -8.90 -17.40
CA GLN A 72 16.79 -7.48 -17.75
C GLN A 72 15.71 -6.76 -16.92
N PHE A 73 15.34 -7.32 -15.78
CA PHE A 73 14.29 -6.83 -14.90
C PHE A 73 14.83 -6.60 -13.49
N LYS A 74 14.45 -5.48 -12.88
CA LYS A 74 14.75 -5.16 -11.49
C LYS A 74 13.46 -5.01 -10.70
N ALA A 75 13.45 -5.49 -9.46
CA ALA A 75 12.36 -5.23 -8.53
C ALA A 75 12.91 -4.78 -7.18
N ILE A 76 12.27 -3.77 -6.60
CA ILE A 76 12.58 -3.25 -5.26
C ILE A 76 11.27 -3.22 -4.46
N GLY A 77 11.25 -3.92 -3.34
CA GLY A 77 10.07 -4.08 -2.49
C GLY A 77 10.31 -3.49 -1.11
N VAL A 78 9.28 -2.91 -0.50
CA VAL A 78 9.27 -2.55 0.91
C VAL A 78 8.01 -3.10 1.58
N LEU A 79 8.21 -3.85 2.65
CA LEU A 79 7.14 -4.31 3.53
C LEU A 79 7.04 -3.31 4.68
N ALA A 80 5.96 -2.53 4.71
CA ALA A 80 5.71 -1.55 5.76
C ALA A 80 4.97 -2.22 6.93
N VAL A 81 5.73 -2.80 7.86
CA VAL A 81 5.21 -3.66 8.92
C VAL A 81 4.99 -2.89 10.20
N ALA A 82 3.78 -2.97 10.76
CA ALA A 82 3.43 -2.41 12.07
C ALA A 82 2.31 -3.24 12.72
N ARG A 83 1.91 -2.87 13.93
CA ARG A 83 0.67 -3.36 14.54
C ARG A 83 -0.14 -2.17 15.03
N ASN A 84 -1.38 -2.04 14.57
CA ASN A 84 -2.28 -1.01 15.07
C ASN A 84 -2.91 -1.51 16.37
N SER A 85 -2.43 -0.99 17.51
CA SER A 85 -2.86 -1.43 18.84
C SER A 85 -3.56 -0.28 19.55
N CYS A 86 -4.60 -0.59 20.32
CA CYS A 86 -5.08 0.31 21.37
C CYS A 86 -4.15 0.23 22.59
N GLY A 87 -3.83 1.37 23.19
CA GLY A 87 -2.96 1.45 24.35
C GLY A 87 -2.58 2.89 24.70
N GLU A 88 -1.89 3.06 25.82
CA GLU A 88 -1.45 4.37 26.33
C GLU A 88 -0.49 5.12 25.38
N ASP A 89 0.27 4.38 24.56
CA ASP A 89 1.18 4.92 23.54
C ASP A 89 0.51 5.11 22.16
N GLY A 90 -0.81 4.91 22.06
CA GLY A 90 -1.53 5.04 20.79
C GLY A 90 -1.66 6.50 20.36
N TYR A 91 -1.46 6.78 19.06
CA TYR A 91 -1.78 8.09 18.51
C TYR A 91 -3.30 8.29 18.48
N VAL A 92 -3.74 9.54 18.62
CA VAL A 92 -5.16 9.91 18.75
C VAL A 92 -5.68 10.63 17.50
N THR A 93 -7.01 10.68 17.37
CA THR A 93 -7.69 11.60 16.45
C THR A 93 -7.36 13.05 16.80
N ASP A 94 -7.27 13.89 15.78
CA ASP A 94 -6.80 15.27 15.80
C ASP A 94 -5.31 15.47 16.14
N GLU A 95 -4.55 14.40 16.39
CA GLU A 95 -3.09 14.49 16.41
C GLU A 95 -2.55 14.85 15.02
N ILE A 96 -1.44 15.58 14.98
CA ILE A 96 -0.78 15.99 13.73
C ILE A 96 0.56 15.28 13.63
N LEU A 97 0.66 14.36 12.68
CA LEU A 97 1.91 13.67 12.36
C LEU A 97 2.65 14.42 11.25
N LYS A 98 3.99 14.40 11.30
CA LYS A 98 4.82 14.95 10.22
C LYS A 98 5.36 13.81 9.37
N ALA A 99 4.95 13.75 8.11
CA ALA A 99 5.44 12.77 7.15
C ALA A 99 6.89 13.08 6.72
N ARG A 100 7.56 12.08 6.14
CA ARG A 100 8.89 12.23 5.51
C ARG A 100 8.94 13.34 4.47
N THR A 101 7.83 13.56 3.74
CA THR A 101 7.69 14.65 2.76
C THR A 101 7.74 16.04 3.39
N GLY A 102 7.60 16.14 4.72
CA GLY A 102 7.42 17.38 5.46
C GLY A 102 5.96 17.79 5.65
N VAL A 103 5.03 17.15 4.93
CA VAL A 103 3.58 17.37 5.01
C VAL A 103 3.08 17.03 6.42
N ARG A 104 2.21 17.90 6.95
CA ARG A 104 1.53 17.70 8.23
C ARG A 104 0.21 16.98 8.00
N ILE A 105 0.06 15.79 8.58
CA ILE A 105 -1.13 14.95 8.45
C ILE A 105 -1.92 15.02 9.75
N ARG A 106 -3.13 15.58 9.71
CA ARG A 106 -4.07 15.47 10.82
C ARG A 106 -4.77 14.11 10.79
N ILE A 107 -4.73 13.41 11.90
CA ILE A 107 -5.38 12.10 12.03
C ILE A 107 -6.88 12.30 12.20
N GLY A 108 -7.66 11.99 11.17
CA GLY A 108 -9.13 11.99 11.26
C GLY A 108 -9.72 10.70 11.83
N ASN A 109 -8.98 9.58 11.74
CA ASN A 109 -9.38 8.28 12.25
C ASN A 109 -8.15 7.36 12.35
N THR A 110 -7.91 6.73 13.50
CA THR A 110 -6.76 5.85 13.72
C THR A 110 -6.89 4.47 13.05
N ASP A 111 -8.10 4.08 12.62
CA ASP A 111 -8.43 2.90 11.79
C ASP A 111 -8.15 3.13 10.29
N ALA A 112 -7.64 4.31 9.94
CA ALA A 112 -7.10 4.61 8.62
C ALA A 112 -5.57 4.52 8.61
N GLU A 113 -4.97 3.66 9.42
CA GLU A 113 -3.52 3.52 9.60
C GLU A 113 -2.79 3.02 8.35
N GLY A 114 -3.45 2.21 7.51
CA GLY A 114 -2.80 1.54 6.38
C GLY A 114 -2.18 2.52 5.38
N ARG A 115 -2.80 3.68 5.17
CA ARG A 115 -2.21 4.74 4.33
C ARG A 115 -1.04 5.44 5.02
N LEU A 116 -1.06 5.56 6.34
CA LEU A 116 0.00 6.20 7.13
C LEU A 116 1.25 5.31 7.20
N VAL A 117 1.09 4.02 7.49
CA VAL A 117 2.22 3.08 7.60
C VAL A 117 3.02 3.00 6.29
N MET A 118 2.34 3.19 5.16
CA MET A 118 2.95 3.17 3.84
C MET A 118 3.44 4.54 3.35
N ALA A 119 2.99 5.67 3.92
CA ALA A 119 3.24 7.00 3.38
C ALA A 119 4.75 7.31 3.21
N ASP A 120 5.53 7.08 4.26
CA ASP A 120 6.97 7.33 4.24
C ASP A 120 7.72 6.35 3.34
N SER A 121 7.26 5.09 3.30
CA SER A 121 7.78 4.07 2.41
C SER A 121 7.54 4.46 0.95
N LEU A 122 6.35 4.96 0.62
CA LEU A 122 5.99 5.41 -0.72
C LEU A 122 6.79 6.66 -1.13
N CYS A 123 7.04 7.59 -0.20
CA CYS A 123 7.91 8.74 -0.43
C CYS A 123 9.34 8.29 -0.78
N TYR A 124 9.91 7.39 0.02
CA TYR A 124 11.23 6.83 -0.24
C TYR A 124 11.29 6.09 -1.59
N MET A 125 10.29 5.28 -1.91
CA MET A 125 10.24 4.54 -3.17
C MET A 125 10.06 5.47 -4.38
N LYS A 126 9.32 6.57 -4.24
CA LYS A 126 9.23 7.63 -5.27
C LYS A 126 10.58 8.30 -5.51
N GLU A 127 11.32 8.62 -4.45
CA GLU A 127 12.68 9.19 -4.57
C GLU A 127 13.63 8.22 -5.28
N LEU A 128 13.50 6.91 -5.01
CA LEU A 128 14.28 5.86 -5.64
C LEU A 128 13.92 5.70 -7.12
N ALA A 129 12.63 5.70 -7.46
CA ALA A 129 12.14 5.54 -8.82
C ALA A 129 12.77 6.55 -9.81
N LEU A 130 13.08 7.77 -9.37
CA LEU A 130 13.73 8.79 -10.20
C LEU A 130 15.12 8.38 -10.72
N LYS A 131 15.73 7.35 -10.13
CA LYS A 131 17.07 6.84 -10.47
C LYS A 131 17.04 5.51 -11.21
N GLU A 132 15.85 4.95 -11.42
CA GLU A 132 15.66 3.61 -12.00
C GLU A 132 15.18 3.70 -13.45
N VAL A 133 15.42 2.63 -14.21
CA VAL A 133 15.03 2.55 -15.63
C VAL A 133 13.57 2.13 -15.76
N ASN A 134 12.77 2.92 -16.48
CA ASN A 134 11.34 2.71 -16.73
C ASN A 134 10.58 2.23 -15.48
N PRO A 135 10.56 3.03 -14.39
CA PRO A 135 10.02 2.60 -13.11
C PRO A 135 8.48 2.53 -13.13
N GLN A 136 7.94 1.47 -12.56
CA GLN A 136 6.53 1.35 -12.20
C GLN A 136 6.41 1.17 -10.69
N LEU A 137 5.65 2.03 -10.02
CA LEU A 137 5.47 2.02 -8.57
C LEU A 137 4.06 1.57 -8.21
N PHE A 138 3.96 0.50 -7.42
CA PHE A 138 2.72 -0.11 -6.99
C PHE A 138 2.59 -0.08 -5.47
N THR A 139 1.35 0.12 -5.01
CA THR A 139 0.97 -0.06 -3.62
C THR A 139 0.00 -1.23 -3.54
N ILE A 140 0.27 -2.20 -2.68
CA ILE A 140 -0.56 -3.40 -2.51
C ILE A 140 -1.03 -3.44 -1.05
N ALA A 141 -2.34 -3.39 -0.84
CA ALA A 141 -2.89 -3.21 0.50
C ALA A 141 -4.31 -3.73 0.65
N THR A 142 -4.59 -4.30 1.82
CA THR A 142 -5.93 -4.49 2.38
C THR A 142 -6.45 -3.16 2.93
N LEU A 143 -6.63 -2.17 2.04
CA LEU A 143 -6.72 -0.78 2.47
C LEU A 143 -8.11 -0.34 2.92
N THR A 144 -9.16 -0.77 2.21
CA THR A 144 -10.51 -0.26 2.47
C THR A 144 -11.56 -1.34 2.23
N GLY A 145 -12.65 -1.27 2.99
CA GLY A 145 -13.85 -2.05 2.71
C GLY A 145 -14.62 -1.60 1.46
N HIS A 146 -14.17 -0.54 0.76
CA HIS A 146 -14.80 -0.12 -0.50
C HIS A 146 -14.71 -1.21 -1.56
N ALA A 147 -13.55 -1.85 -1.70
CA ALA A 147 -13.34 -2.93 -2.67
C ALA A 147 -14.39 -4.03 -2.52
N ALA A 148 -14.51 -4.59 -1.32
CA ALA A 148 -15.50 -5.64 -1.00
C ALA A 148 -16.94 -5.17 -1.19
N ARG A 149 -17.29 -3.94 -0.75
CA ARG A 149 -18.65 -3.43 -0.87
C ARG A 149 -19.07 -3.12 -2.30
N THR A 150 -18.13 -2.83 -3.19
CA THR A 150 -18.43 -2.48 -4.58
C THR A 150 -18.40 -3.70 -5.50
N TYR A 151 -17.42 -4.59 -5.32
CA TYR A 151 -17.18 -5.70 -6.25
C TYR A 151 -17.37 -7.09 -5.63
N GLY A 152 -17.52 -7.19 -4.31
CA GLY A 152 -17.61 -8.45 -3.58
C GLY A 152 -16.28 -8.89 -2.94
N ASP A 153 -16.35 -9.89 -2.07
CA ASP A 153 -15.23 -10.27 -1.19
C ASP A 153 -14.05 -10.95 -1.91
N ASN A 154 -14.23 -11.38 -3.16
CA ASN A 154 -13.26 -12.21 -3.88
C ASN A 154 -12.52 -11.46 -5.00
N TYR A 155 -12.66 -10.13 -5.08
CA TYR A 155 -12.09 -9.32 -6.17
C TYR A 155 -11.12 -8.28 -5.64
N THR A 156 -9.92 -8.23 -6.23
CA THR A 156 -8.97 -7.16 -5.94
C THR A 156 -9.32 -5.93 -6.77
N VAL A 157 -9.27 -4.75 -6.17
CA VAL A 157 -9.47 -3.50 -6.90
C VAL A 157 -8.13 -2.88 -7.29
N VAL A 158 -7.98 -2.53 -8.56
CA VAL A 158 -6.85 -1.78 -9.09
C VAL A 158 -7.25 -0.34 -9.38
N MET A 159 -6.37 0.60 -9.04
CA MET A 159 -6.58 2.03 -9.24
C MET A 159 -5.34 2.67 -9.88
N ASP A 160 -5.57 3.43 -10.95
CA ASP A 160 -4.52 4.15 -11.65
C ASP A 160 -4.55 5.66 -11.33
N ASN A 161 -3.34 6.23 -11.18
CA ASN A 161 -3.13 7.66 -11.30
C ASN A 161 -3.10 8.09 -12.79
N GLY A 162 -2.92 9.39 -13.06
CA GLY A 162 -2.90 9.92 -14.43
C GLY A 162 -1.88 9.23 -15.37
N PRO A 163 -0.59 9.17 -15.01
CA PRO A 163 0.42 8.47 -15.81
C PRO A 163 0.15 6.98 -16.03
N ALA A 164 -0.24 6.24 -14.98
CA ALA A 164 -0.54 4.81 -15.08
C ALA A 164 -1.76 4.56 -16.00
N ARG A 165 -2.80 5.39 -15.88
CA ARG A 165 -4.00 5.32 -16.73
C ARG A 165 -3.67 5.55 -18.20
N LYS A 166 -2.78 6.50 -18.51
CA LYS A 166 -2.33 6.77 -19.88
C LYS A 166 -1.62 5.55 -20.50
N ASN A 167 -0.96 4.75 -19.67
CA ASN A 167 -0.28 3.53 -20.09
C ASN A 167 -1.19 2.28 -19.99
N GLY A 168 -2.44 2.41 -19.54
CA GLY A 168 -3.40 1.31 -19.40
C GLY A 168 -2.98 0.25 -18.38
N ILE A 169 -2.29 0.64 -17.30
CA ILE A 169 -1.74 -0.31 -16.32
C ILE A 169 -2.85 -1.12 -15.62
N ALA A 170 -3.94 -0.47 -15.20
CA ALA A 170 -5.07 -1.16 -14.60
C ALA A 170 -5.71 -2.21 -15.53
N GLN A 171 -5.84 -1.90 -16.84
CA GLN A 171 -6.36 -2.86 -17.82
C GLN A 171 -5.40 -4.03 -18.04
N GLN A 172 -4.09 -3.77 -18.09
CA GLN A 172 -3.08 -4.84 -18.20
C GLN A 172 -3.14 -5.79 -17.00
N LEU A 173 -3.29 -5.26 -15.78
CA LEU A 173 -3.45 -6.08 -14.57
C LEU A 173 -4.76 -6.87 -14.57
N GLN A 174 -5.85 -6.27 -15.04
CA GLN A 174 -7.12 -6.97 -15.22
C GLN A 174 -6.99 -8.15 -16.19
N SER A 175 -6.41 -7.94 -17.39
CA SER A 175 -6.19 -9.02 -18.35
C SER A 175 -5.25 -10.11 -17.81
N ALA A 176 -4.17 -9.74 -17.12
CA ALA A 176 -3.27 -10.72 -16.49
C ALA A 176 -3.99 -11.54 -15.41
N GLY A 177 -4.88 -10.91 -14.64
CA GLY A 177 -5.71 -11.58 -13.64
C GLY A 177 -6.68 -12.59 -14.26
N GLU A 178 -7.29 -12.25 -15.40
CA GLU A 178 -8.17 -13.16 -16.15
C GLU A 178 -7.42 -14.41 -16.62
N GLU A 179 -6.17 -14.29 -17.05
CA GLU A 179 -5.37 -15.44 -17.52
C GLU A 179 -5.08 -16.46 -16.41
N ILE A 180 -4.93 -16.00 -15.16
CA ILE A 180 -4.56 -16.85 -14.02
C ILE A 180 -5.74 -17.16 -13.07
N GLY A 181 -6.92 -16.59 -13.33
CA GLY A 181 -8.10 -16.76 -12.50
C GLY A 181 -8.07 -15.98 -11.18
N ASP A 182 -7.25 -14.93 -11.07
CA ASP A 182 -7.18 -14.00 -9.94
C ASP A 182 -7.56 -12.60 -10.40
N LEU A 183 -8.87 -12.30 -10.32
CA LEU A 183 -9.48 -11.20 -11.05
C LEU A 183 -9.23 -9.84 -10.39
N PHE A 184 -8.94 -8.83 -11.23
CA PHE A 184 -8.86 -7.43 -10.83
C PHE A 184 -10.01 -6.61 -11.41
N GLU A 185 -10.60 -5.76 -10.57
CA GLU A 185 -11.63 -4.79 -10.95
C GLU A 185 -11.07 -3.37 -10.96
N VAL A 186 -11.38 -2.62 -12.01
CA VAL A 186 -10.85 -1.25 -12.16
C VAL A 186 -11.74 -0.26 -11.41
N SER A 187 -11.21 0.35 -10.35
CA SER A 187 -11.83 1.51 -9.69
C SER A 187 -11.15 2.80 -10.11
N THR A 188 -11.94 3.76 -10.58
CA THR A 188 -11.43 4.99 -11.17
C THR A 188 -11.41 6.10 -10.13
N VAL A 189 -10.22 6.62 -9.83
CA VAL A 189 -10.06 7.85 -9.05
C VAL A 189 -10.63 9.04 -9.83
N ARG A 190 -11.51 9.80 -9.17
CA ARG A 190 -12.22 10.97 -9.69
C ARG A 190 -11.68 12.24 -9.05
N ARG A 191 -12.02 13.39 -9.63
CA ARG A 191 -11.61 14.70 -9.10
C ARG A 191 -12.13 14.90 -7.68
N GLU A 192 -13.39 14.52 -7.45
CA GLU A 192 -14.09 14.69 -6.18
C GLU A 192 -13.42 13.90 -5.04
N ASP A 193 -12.69 12.83 -5.35
CA ASP A 193 -11.93 12.06 -4.36
C ASP A 193 -10.74 12.87 -3.82
N TYR A 194 -10.10 13.69 -4.66
CA TYR A 194 -9.02 14.59 -4.22
C TYR A 194 -9.57 15.73 -3.37
N ASP A 195 -10.70 16.32 -3.78
CA ASP A 195 -11.35 17.39 -3.02
C ASP A 195 -11.80 16.91 -1.63
N PHE A 196 -12.20 15.64 -1.51
CA PHE A 196 -12.59 15.04 -0.25
C PHE A 196 -11.41 14.85 0.72
N VAL A 197 -10.23 14.53 0.20
CA VAL A 197 -9.03 14.21 1.01
C VAL A 197 -8.28 15.45 1.48
N ASN A 198 -8.44 16.59 0.80
CA ASN A 198 -7.88 17.86 1.26
C ASN A 198 -8.35 18.15 2.70
N ASP A 199 -7.39 18.46 3.59
CA ASP A 199 -7.74 18.82 4.95
C ASP A 199 -8.55 20.13 4.94
N LYS A 200 -9.58 20.17 5.77
CA LYS A 200 -10.54 21.28 5.84
C LYS A 200 -10.18 22.30 6.91
N SER A 201 -9.08 22.07 7.64
CA SER A 201 -8.53 22.94 8.67
C SER A 201 -7.29 23.67 8.15
N GLU A 202 -6.82 24.67 8.91
CA GLU A 202 -5.60 25.42 8.58
C GLU A 202 -4.33 24.81 9.20
N VAL A 203 -4.47 23.71 9.95
CA VAL A 203 -3.37 23.16 10.80
C VAL A 203 -2.63 21.99 10.18
N ALA A 204 -3.14 21.41 9.09
CA ALA A 204 -2.55 20.33 8.31
C ALA A 204 -2.58 20.69 6.81
N ASP A 205 -1.81 19.95 6.01
CA ASP A 205 -1.65 20.21 4.57
C ASP A 205 -2.34 19.14 3.70
#